data_AF-R5K641-F1
#
_entry.id   AF-R5K641-F1
#
_cell.length_a   1.000
_cell.length_b   1.000
_cell.length_c   1.000
_cell.angle_alpha   90.00
_cell.angle_beta   90.00
_cell.angle_gamma   90.00
#
_symmetry.space_group_name_H-M   'P 1'
#
loop_
_entity.id
_entity.type
_entity.pdbx_description
1 polymer ?
#
loop_
_entity_poly.entity_id
_entity_poly.type
_entity_poly.pdbx_seq_one_letter_code
_entity_poly.pdbx_strand_id
1 'polypeptide(L)'
;MNEANAINLKEAGLTNTNTMDEFLQKHFKVVQKCTKHEHCFDINYKNLDGTTVATSSIKWNAGDCAIIASGAEICVDAVNRTYTYNGYSSNWGITFIDVNGQKGPNILGRDAFMLINWDDGVLDTVNASPACRNQGICDGDSLKAIREAAGAACSATKTFTDNQCFGKILNDNWEMTY
;
A
#
# COMPACT_ATOMS: atom_id res chain seq x y z
N MET A 1 11.20 18.67 7.69
CA MET A 1 11.45 18.49 9.14
C MET A 1 11.28 17.00 9.38
N ASN A 2 12.34 16.26 9.75
CA ASN A 2 12.18 14.84 10.07
C ASN A 2 11.45 14.75 11.41
N GLU A 3 10.37 13.97 11.47
CA GLU A 3 9.75 13.67 12.76
C GLU A 3 10.76 12.89 13.62
N ALA A 4 10.99 13.34 14.85
CA ALA A 4 11.85 12.70 15.84
C ALA A 4 13.32 12.41 15.42
N ASN A 5 13.81 12.95 14.29
CA ASN A 5 15.09 12.54 13.69
C ASN A 5 15.20 11.02 13.41
N ALA A 6 14.07 10.37 13.17
CA ALA A 6 14.01 8.94 12.89
C ALA A 6 14.61 8.59 11.52
N ILE A 7 15.27 7.43 11.43
CA ILE A 7 15.80 6.90 10.16
C ILE A 7 14.89 5.88 9.47
N ASN A 8 13.81 5.46 10.14
CA ASN A 8 12.81 4.53 9.61
C ASN A 8 11.44 4.76 10.30
N LEU A 9 10.38 4.16 9.75
CA LEU A 9 9.00 4.32 10.25
C LEU A 9 8.80 3.80 11.68
N LYS A 10 9.57 2.79 12.12
CA LYS A 10 9.48 2.27 13.49
C LYS A 10 10.06 3.26 14.50
N GLU A 11 11.21 3.83 14.21
CA GLU A 11 11.84 4.87 15.03
C GLU A 11 11.00 6.14 15.08
N ALA A 12 10.23 6.42 14.01
CA ALA A 12 9.26 7.50 14.01
C ALA A 12 8.02 7.21 14.90
N GLY A 13 7.93 6.01 15.49
CA GLY A 13 6.85 5.62 16.39
C GLY A 13 5.64 4.98 15.71
N LEU A 14 5.64 4.83 14.38
CA LEU A 14 4.52 4.31 13.57
C LEU A 14 4.38 2.79 13.68
N THR A 15 3.94 2.32 14.84
CA THR A 15 4.08 0.91 15.27
C THR A 15 2.76 0.22 15.59
N ASN A 16 1.68 0.99 15.76
CA ASN A 16 0.37 0.46 16.12
C ASN A 16 -0.75 1.36 15.59
N THR A 17 -2.00 0.88 15.64
CA THR A 17 -3.14 1.61 15.07
C THR A 17 -3.33 3.02 15.61
N ASN A 18 -3.10 3.28 16.90
CA ASN A 18 -3.31 4.62 17.45
C ASN A 18 -2.27 5.60 16.87
N THR A 19 -1.02 5.18 16.75
CA THR A 19 0.03 5.98 16.11
C THR A 19 -0.21 6.16 14.60
N MET A 20 -0.87 5.20 13.94
CA MET A 20 -1.27 5.34 12.53
C MET A 20 -2.45 6.32 12.35
N ASP A 21 -3.46 6.30 13.24
CA ASP A 21 -4.52 7.31 13.27
C ASP A 21 -3.91 8.71 13.43
N GLU A 22 -3.08 8.89 14.46
CA GLU A 22 -2.41 10.17 14.73
C GLU A 22 -1.58 10.65 13.53
N PHE A 23 -0.84 9.75 12.87
CA PHE A 23 -0.11 10.05 11.64
C PHE A 23 -1.05 10.57 10.54
N LEU A 24 -2.16 9.88 10.28
CA LEU A 24 -3.15 10.30 9.29
C LEU A 24 -3.73 11.68 9.61
N GLN A 25 -4.14 11.91 10.86
CA GLN A 25 -4.71 13.20 11.29
C GLN A 25 -3.72 14.36 11.20
N LYS A 26 -2.44 14.08 11.48
CA LYS A 26 -1.41 15.12 11.53
C LYS A 26 -0.90 15.51 10.14
N HIS A 27 -0.74 14.52 9.26
CA HIS A 27 -0.05 14.72 7.97
C HIS A 27 -1.00 14.85 6.79
N PHE A 28 -2.27 14.50 6.95
CA PHE A 28 -3.29 14.68 5.92
C PHE A 28 -4.41 15.57 6.42
N LYS A 29 -5.03 16.31 5.49
CA LYS A 29 -6.26 17.06 5.78
C LYS A 29 -7.43 16.08 5.82
N VAL A 30 -7.57 15.37 6.93
CA VAL A 30 -8.66 14.41 7.17
C VAL A 30 -9.99 15.16 7.30
N VAL A 31 -11.00 14.69 6.58
CA VAL A 31 -12.38 15.19 6.64
C VAL A 31 -13.35 14.16 7.23
N GLN A 32 -12.95 12.90 7.30
CA GLN A 32 -13.71 11.84 7.96
C GLN A 32 -12.76 10.75 8.47
N LYS A 33 -12.93 10.39 9.75
CA LYS A 33 -12.31 9.19 10.34
C LYS A 33 -13.14 7.96 10.03
N CYS A 34 -12.49 6.82 9.91
CA CYS A 34 -13.14 5.57 9.54
C CYS A 34 -13.20 4.62 10.73
N THR A 35 -13.99 3.54 10.61
CA THR A 35 -14.01 2.53 11.67
C THR A 35 -12.63 1.91 11.76
N LYS A 36 -12.09 1.82 12.96
CA LYS A 36 -10.74 1.30 13.20
C LYS A 36 -10.58 -0.06 12.54
N HIS A 37 -9.50 -0.23 11.77
CA HIS A 37 -9.20 -1.44 11.00
C HIS A 37 -10.11 -1.73 9.80
N GLU A 38 -10.96 -0.79 9.38
CA GLU A 38 -11.91 -1.00 8.28
C GLU A 38 -11.92 0.17 7.30
N HIS A 39 -12.41 -0.12 6.09
CA HIS A 39 -12.68 0.91 5.09
C HIS A 39 -13.70 1.92 5.61
N CYS A 40 -13.63 3.13 5.08
CA CYS A 40 -14.56 4.22 5.42
C CYS A 40 -15.98 3.95 4.90
N PHE A 41 -16.10 3.17 3.84
CA PHE A 41 -17.36 2.82 3.19
C PHE A 41 -17.31 1.37 2.67
N ASP A 42 -18.46 0.72 2.62
CA ASP A 42 -18.60 -0.60 1.99
C ASP A 42 -18.70 -0.43 0.47
N ILE A 43 -17.53 -0.38 -0.17
CA ILE A 43 -17.39 -0.17 -1.61
C ILE A 43 -17.12 -1.49 -2.30
N ASN A 44 -17.86 -1.77 -3.38
CA ASN A 44 -17.55 -2.84 -4.32
C ASN A 44 -16.50 -2.35 -5.33
N TYR A 45 -15.34 -3.01 -5.34
CA TYR A 45 -14.29 -2.71 -6.29
C TYR A 45 -14.39 -3.62 -7.52
N LYS A 46 -13.79 -3.18 -8.62
CA LYS A 46 -13.64 -4.00 -9.83
C LYS A 46 -12.16 -4.19 -10.17
N ASN A 47 -11.81 -5.32 -10.75
CA ASN A 47 -10.53 -5.48 -11.43
C ASN A 47 -10.55 -4.84 -12.82
N LEU A 48 -9.40 -4.81 -13.46
CA LEU A 48 -9.22 -4.26 -14.82
C LEU A 48 -10.09 -4.97 -15.86
N ASP A 49 -10.39 -6.26 -15.67
CA ASP A 49 -11.31 -7.04 -16.52
C ASP A 49 -12.81 -6.79 -16.22
N GLY A 50 -13.11 -5.92 -15.24
CA GLY A 50 -14.47 -5.56 -14.84
C GLY A 50 -15.10 -6.49 -13.80
N THR A 51 -14.42 -7.58 -13.41
CA THR A 51 -14.91 -8.51 -12.37
C THR A 51 -14.99 -7.81 -11.02
N THR A 52 -16.12 -7.96 -10.33
CA THR A 52 -16.27 -7.44 -8.96
C THR A 52 -15.41 -8.23 -7.99
N VAL A 53 -14.69 -7.51 -7.13
CA VAL A 53 -13.86 -8.08 -6.07
C VAL A 53 -14.45 -7.76 -4.71
N ALA A 54 -14.61 -8.79 -3.90
CA ALA A 54 -15.01 -8.64 -2.51
C ALA A 54 -13.86 -8.06 -1.68
N THR A 55 -14.15 -6.99 -0.94
CA THR A 55 -13.21 -6.26 -0.07
C THR A 55 -13.49 -6.44 1.41
N SER A 56 -14.51 -7.22 1.76
CA SER A 56 -14.91 -7.50 3.14
C SER A 56 -13.84 -8.21 3.99
N SER A 57 -12.83 -8.81 3.35
CA SER A 57 -11.67 -9.43 4.01
C SER A 57 -10.55 -8.44 4.33
N ILE A 58 -10.62 -7.20 3.84
CA ILE A 58 -9.55 -6.21 4.05
C ILE A 58 -9.71 -5.65 5.45
N LYS A 59 -8.78 -6.04 6.31
CA LYS A 59 -8.64 -5.51 7.66
C LYS A 59 -7.19 -5.10 7.87
N TRP A 60 -6.99 -3.90 8.38
CA TRP A 60 -5.67 -3.43 8.78
C TRP A 60 -5.36 -4.01 10.15
N ASN A 61 -4.28 -4.77 10.28
CA ASN A 61 -3.98 -5.43 11.56
C ASN A 61 -3.55 -4.39 12.61
N ALA A 62 -2.69 -3.45 12.21
CA ALA A 62 -2.16 -2.41 13.07
C ALA A 62 -2.18 -1.04 12.39
N GLY A 63 -3.13 -0.85 11.48
CA GLY A 63 -3.34 0.36 10.71
C GLY A 63 -4.65 1.06 11.00
N ASP A 64 -4.82 2.19 10.34
CA ASP A 64 -6.06 2.97 10.34
C ASP A 64 -6.37 3.56 8.96
N CYS A 65 -7.60 4.04 8.79
CA CYS A 65 -8.15 4.59 7.55
C CYS A 65 -8.75 5.98 7.75
N ALA A 66 -8.66 6.82 6.72
CA ALA A 66 -9.27 8.14 6.70
C ALA A 66 -9.67 8.58 5.28
N ILE A 67 -10.72 9.41 5.19
CA ILE A 67 -11.00 10.20 4.00
C ILE A 67 -10.34 11.56 4.14
N ILE A 68 -9.58 11.95 3.11
CA ILE A 68 -8.90 13.24 3.06
C ILE A 68 -9.68 14.24 2.20
N ALA A 69 -9.33 15.52 2.28
CA ALA A 69 -10.08 16.60 1.63
C ALA A 69 -10.22 16.49 0.10
N SER A 70 -9.39 15.70 -0.58
CA SER A 70 -9.57 15.40 -2.01
C SER A 70 -10.75 14.45 -2.28
N GLY A 71 -11.26 13.79 -1.25
CA GLY A 71 -12.23 12.69 -1.34
C GLY A 71 -11.57 11.31 -1.39
N ALA A 72 -10.24 11.24 -1.46
CA ALA A 72 -9.51 9.98 -1.46
C ALA A 72 -9.59 9.28 -0.09
N GLU A 73 -9.64 7.96 -0.11
CA GLU A 73 -9.47 7.09 1.05
C GLU A 73 -8.00 6.65 1.14
N ILE A 74 -7.41 6.81 2.31
CA ILE A 74 -6.06 6.32 2.61
C ILE A 74 -6.16 5.43 3.84
N CYS A 75 -5.63 4.23 3.71
CA CYS A 75 -5.46 3.31 4.82
C CYS A 75 -4.01 2.83 4.89
N VAL A 76 -3.43 2.80 6.08
CA VAL A 76 -2.01 2.51 6.25
C VAL A 76 -1.77 1.63 7.49
N ASP A 77 -1.19 0.44 7.29
CA ASP A 77 -0.70 -0.43 8.35
C ASP A 77 0.65 0.06 8.90
N ALA A 78 0.84 -0.10 10.21
CA ALA A 78 2.17 -0.07 10.79
C ALA A 78 3.08 -1.15 10.18
N VAL A 79 4.38 -0.87 10.11
CA VAL A 79 5.40 -1.82 9.58
C VAL A 79 5.75 -2.91 10.59
N ASN A 80 4.80 -3.78 10.90
CA ASN A 80 4.94 -4.81 11.93
C ASN A 80 5.22 -6.22 11.39
N ARG A 81 5.12 -6.42 10.07
CA ARG A 81 5.47 -7.69 9.42
C ARG A 81 6.97 -7.73 9.16
N THR A 82 7.57 -8.91 9.23
CA THR A 82 8.99 -9.11 8.94
C THR A 82 9.13 -9.81 7.59
N TYR A 83 10.07 -9.34 6.79
CA TYR A 83 10.50 -9.97 5.57
C TYR A 83 12.00 -10.23 5.66
N THR A 84 12.42 -11.46 5.38
CA THR A 84 13.82 -11.87 5.45
C THR A 84 14.21 -12.60 4.18
N TYR A 85 15.29 -12.14 3.54
CA TYR A 85 15.86 -12.79 2.36
C TYR A 85 17.39 -12.67 2.38
N ASN A 86 18.07 -13.78 2.10
CA ASN A 86 19.53 -13.87 2.03
C ASN A 86 20.28 -13.22 3.22
N GLY A 87 19.75 -13.38 4.44
CA GLY A 87 20.33 -12.82 5.66
C GLY A 87 19.98 -11.35 5.96
N TYR A 88 19.27 -10.66 5.08
CA TYR A 88 18.79 -9.30 5.29
C TYR A 88 17.34 -9.32 5.75
N SER A 89 17.03 -8.56 6.80
CA SER A 89 15.67 -8.44 7.33
C SER A 89 15.21 -6.99 7.31
N SER A 90 13.95 -6.79 6.92
CA SER A 90 13.27 -5.51 6.94
C SER A 90 11.85 -5.70 7.40
N ASN A 91 11.23 -4.63 7.88
CA ASN A 91 9.84 -4.62 8.24
C ASN A 91 8.96 -3.96 7.18
N TRP A 92 7.70 -4.38 7.13
CA TRP A 92 6.74 -3.89 6.16
C TRP A 92 5.31 -3.90 6.68
N GLY A 93 4.46 -3.13 6.02
CA GLY A 93 3.01 -3.03 6.20
C GLY A 93 2.31 -2.95 4.84
N ILE A 94 0.98 -2.93 4.85
CA ILE A 94 0.17 -2.67 3.67
C ILE A 94 -0.41 -1.25 3.73
N THR A 95 -0.29 -0.53 2.63
CA THR A 95 -0.99 0.73 2.39
C THR A 95 -2.02 0.50 1.30
N PHE A 96 -3.21 1.04 1.49
CA PHE A 96 -4.26 1.08 0.49
C PHE A 96 -4.66 2.52 0.21
N ILE A 97 -4.81 2.86 -1.06
CA ILE A 97 -5.23 4.20 -1.50
C ILE A 97 -6.30 4.05 -2.56
N ASP A 98 -7.47 4.65 -2.34
CA ASP A 98 -8.49 4.87 -3.36
C ASP A 98 -8.61 6.38 -3.60
N VAL A 99 -8.28 6.83 -4.81
CA VAL A 99 -8.27 8.27 -5.15
C VAL A 99 -9.67 8.86 -5.34
N ASN A 100 -10.68 8.01 -5.60
CA ASN A 100 -12.05 8.42 -5.86
C ASN A 100 -12.94 8.32 -4.62
N GLY A 101 -12.57 7.45 -3.68
CA GLY A 101 -13.36 7.16 -2.48
C GLY A 101 -14.77 6.70 -2.85
N GLN A 102 -15.80 7.22 -2.18
CA GLN A 102 -17.18 6.78 -2.41
C GLN A 102 -17.71 7.07 -3.83
N LYS A 103 -17.10 8.00 -4.58
CA LYS A 103 -17.68 8.49 -5.85
C LYS A 103 -17.62 7.46 -6.97
N GLY A 104 -16.62 6.58 -6.97
CA GLY A 104 -16.37 5.70 -8.10
C GLY A 104 -15.91 6.45 -9.36
N PRO A 105 -15.53 5.72 -10.43
CA PRO A 105 -15.33 4.27 -10.44
C PRO A 105 -14.17 3.86 -9.52
N ASN A 106 -14.26 2.69 -8.89
CA ASN A 106 -13.23 2.18 -7.97
C ASN A 106 -12.61 0.90 -8.54
N ILE A 107 -11.72 1.10 -9.52
CA ILE A 107 -11.02 0.01 -10.21
C ILE A 107 -9.64 -0.20 -9.59
N LEU A 108 -9.43 -1.43 -9.14
CA LEU A 108 -8.16 -1.94 -8.66
C LEU A 108 -7.12 -1.82 -9.76
N GLY A 109 -6.05 -1.07 -9.48
CA GLY A 109 -4.99 -0.78 -10.42
C GLY A 109 -5.17 0.48 -11.24
N ARG A 110 -6.22 1.27 -11.04
CA ARG A 110 -6.38 2.56 -11.73
C ARG A 110 -6.79 3.66 -10.77
N ASP A 111 -7.78 3.34 -9.96
CA ASP A 111 -8.38 4.25 -8.99
C ASP A 111 -7.97 3.84 -7.56
N ALA A 112 -7.83 2.53 -7.35
CA ALA A 112 -7.52 1.92 -6.07
C ALA A 112 -6.24 1.08 -6.14
N PHE A 113 -5.32 1.30 -5.19
CA PHE A 113 -4.00 0.69 -5.19
C PHE A 113 -3.69 0.07 -3.83
N MET A 114 -3.23 -1.17 -3.85
CA MET A 114 -2.61 -1.81 -2.69
C MET A 114 -1.09 -1.79 -2.87
N LEU A 115 -0.40 -1.35 -1.82
CA LEU A 115 1.02 -1.03 -1.79
C LEU A 115 1.66 -1.67 -0.56
N ILE A 116 2.95 -1.97 -0.66
CA ILE A 116 3.77 -2.32 0.49
C ILE A 116 4.48 -1.06 0.97
N ASN A 117 4.26 -0.68 2.24
CA ASN A 117 5.11 0.30 2.90
C ASN A 117 6.24 -0.42 3.63
N TRP A 118 7.47 -0.15 3.21
CA TRP A 118 8.68 -0.66 3.85
C TRP A 118 9.09 0.24 5.02
N ASP A 119 9.84 -0.32 5.97
CA ASP A 119 10.31 0.40 7.15
C ASP A 119 11.18 1.61 6.83
N ASP A 120 11.91 1.63 5.71
CA ASP A 120 12.63 2.79 5.21
C ASP A 120 11.72 3.90 4.62
N GLY A 121 10.39 3.72 4.68
CA GLY A 121 9.39 4.70 4.27
C GLY A 121 9.03 4.64 2.78
N VAL A 122 9.61 3.72 2.01
CA VAL A 122 9.32 3.59 0.58
C VAL A 122 8.07 2.74 0.37
N LEU A 123 7.19 3.23 -0.50
CA LEU A 123 6.07 2.48 -1.05
C LEU A 123 6.53 1.72 -2.30
N ASP A 124 6.28 0.41 -2.35
CA ASP A 124 6.63 -0.44 -3.49
C ASP A 124 5.76 -1.72 -3.50
N THR A 125 6.17 -2.74 -4.25
CA THR A 125 5.51 -4.05 -4.27
C THR A 125 6.07 -5.01 -3.21
N VAL A 126 5.44 -6.18 -3.11
CA VAL A 126 6.04 -7.33 -2.40
C VAL A 126 7.40 -7.65 -3.04
N ASN A 127 8.34 -8.14 -2.24
CA ASN A 127 9.72 -8.48 -2.59
C ASN A 127 10.63 -7.32 -3.05
N ALA A 128 10.11 -6.10 -3.22
CA ALA A 128 10.91 -4.89 -3.46
C ALA A 128 11.52 -4.33 -2.16
N SER A 129 12.16 -5.21 -1.38
CA SER A 129 12.72 -4.90 -0.06
C SER A 129 13.81 -3.82 -0.13
N PRO A 130 14.13 -3.15 0.99
CA PRO A 130 15.27 -2.23 1.07
C PRO A 130 16.58 -2.88 0.60
N ALA A 131 16.80 -4.17 0.89
CA ALA A 131 17.99 -4.90 0.41
C ALA A 131 17.97 -5.09 -1.11
N CYS A 132 16.83 -5.40 -1.71
CA CYS A 132 16.69 -5.49 -3.16
C CYS A 132 16.93 -4.13 -3.84
N ARG A 133 16.30 -3.07 -3.34
CA ARG A 133 16.40 -1.71 -3.90
C ARG A 133 17.79 -1.10 -3.77
N ASN A 134 18.44 -1.27 -2.62
CA ASN A 134 19.67 -0.56 -2.30
C ASN A 134 20.94 -1.40 -2.52
N GLN A 135 20.83 -2.73 -2.52
CA GLN A 135 21.98 -3.65 -2.58
C GLN A 135 21.87 -4.68 -3.72
N GLY A 136 20.76 -4.69 -4.47
CA GLY A 136 20.52 -5.67 -5.53
C GLY A 136 20.26 -7.09 -5.02
N ILE A 137 19.99 -7.26 -3.72
CA ILE A 137 19.74 -8.56 -3.10
C ILE A 137 18.24 -8.84 -3.16
N CYS A 138 17.81 -9.35 -4.30
CA CYS A 138 16.40 -9.50 -4.65
C CYS A 138 15.92 -10.95 -4.53
N ASP A 139 14.74 -11.14 -3.94
CA ASP A 139 14.02 -12.42 -3.93
C ASP A 139 13.21 -12.57 -5.21
N GLY A 140 13.95 -12.96 -6.25
CA GLY A 140 13.52 -12.90 -7.64
C GLY A 140 14.73 -12.59 -8.51
N ASP A 141 14.48 -12.06 -9.70
CA ASP A 141 15.53 -11.67 -10.63
C ASP A 141 16.06 -10.25 -10.30
N SER A 142 15.52 -9.22 -10.96
CA SER A 142 15.83 -7.82 -10.68
C SER A 142 14.64 -7.09 -10.04
N LEU A 143 14.88 -5.93 -9.43
CA LEU A 143 13.79 -5.06 -8.96
C LEU A 143 12.77 -4.76 -10.07
N LYS A 144 13.27 -4.52 -11.29
CA LYS A 144 12.42 -4.32 -12.47
C LYS A 144 11.56 -5.54 -12.73
N ALA A 145 12.15 -6.74 -12.75
CA ALA A 145 11.42 -7.99 -12.98
C ALA A 145 10.38 -8.29 -11.90
N ILE A 146 10.70 -8.02 -10.61
CA ILE A 146 9.77 -8.14 -9.49
C ILE A 146 8.54 -7.25 -9.71
N ARG A 147 8.77 -5.99 -10.08
CA ARG A 147 7.70 -5.02 -10.37
C ARG A 147 6.87 -5.38 -11.61
N GLU A 148 7.50 -5.92 -12.67
CA GLU A 148 6.76 -6.43 -13.84
C GLU A 148 5.89 -7.64 -13.49
N ALA A 149 6.41 -8.58 -12.70
CA ALA A 149 5.65 -9.75 -12.25
C ALA A 149 4.43 -9.34 -11.39
N ALA A 150 4.59 -8.34 -10.52
CA ALA A 150 3.50 -7.74 -9.76
C ALA A 150 2.44 -7.10 -10.66
N GLY A 151 2.86 -6.41 -11.73
CA GLY A 151 1.96 -5.89 -12.78
C GLY A 151 1.16 -6.97 -13.51
N ALA A 152 1.80 -8.08 -13.87
CA ALA A 152 1.12 -9.19 -14.53
C ALA A 152 0.04 -9.83 -13.63
N ALA A 153 0.32 -9.97 -12.33
CA ALA A 153 -0.66 -10.44 -11.35
C ALA A 153 -1.86 -9.49 -11.23
N CYS A 154 -1.60 -8.18 -11.28
CA CYS A 154 -2.64 -7.14 -11.31
C CYS A 154 -3.64 -7.32 -12.48
N SER A 155 -3.16 -7.45 -13.72
CA SER A 155 -4.04 -7.64 -14.88
C SER A 155 -4.85 -8.95 -14.82
N ALA A 156 -4.31 -9.97 -14.17
CA ALA A 156 -4.97 -11.27 -14.00
C ALA A 156 -5.78 -11.38 -12.69
N THR A 157 -5.85 -10.32 -11.89
CA THR A 157 -6.32 -10.36 -10.51
C THR A 157 -7.74 -10.92 -10.42
N LYS A 158 -7.97 -11.79 -9.43
CA LYS A 158 -9.30 -12.35 -9.10
C LYS A 158 -9.73 -12.01 -7.68
N THR A 159 -8.78 -11.69 -6.80
CA THR A 159 -9.04 -11.28 -5.42
C THR A 159 -8.36 -9.96 -5.09
N PHE A 160 -8.79 -9.27 -4.06
CA PHE A 160 -8.17 -8.00 -3.70
C PHE A 160 -6.67 -8.11 -3.40
N THR A 161 -6.26 -9.22 -2.76
CA THR A 161 -4.88 -9.44 -2.31
C THR A 161 -3.88 -9.67 -3.44
N ASP A 162 -4.35 -9.95 -4.66
CA ASP A 162 -3.47 -10.17 -5.81
C ASP A 162 -3.11 -8.87 -6.54
N ASN A 163 -3.74 -7.75 -6.17
CA ASN A 163 -3.52 -6.47 -6.81
C ASN A 163 -2.20 -5.82 -6.33
N GLN A 164 -1.18 -5.83 -7.21
CA GLN A 164 0.08 -5.11 -7.01
C GLN A 164 0.46 -4.26 -8.23
N CYS A 165 -0.53 -3.61 -8.86
CA CYS A 165 -0.32 -2.83 -10.11
C CYS A 165 0.73 -1.73 -9.98
N PHE A 166 0.94 -1.22 -8.76
CA PHE A 166 1.84 -0.10 -8.51
C PHE A 166 3.28 -0.35 -8.95
N GLY A 167 3.80 -1.58 -8.85
CA GLY A 167 5.15 -1.89 -9.32
C GLY A 167 5.33 -1.60 -10.80
N LYS A 168 4.34 -1.96 -11.60
CA LYS A 168 4.35 -1.69 -13.04
C LYS A 168 4.31 -0.19 -13.34
N ILE A 169 3.44 0.54 -12.65
CA ILE A 169 3.37 2.02 -12.75
C ILE A 169 4.72 2.66 -12.42
N LEU A 170 5.42 2.16 -11.39
CA LEU A 170 6.76 2.64 -11.03
C LEU A 170 7.81 2.35 -12.12
N ASN A 171 7.71 1.22 -12.83
CA ASN A 171 8.60 0.91 -13.94
C ASN A 171 8.27 1.71 -15.20
N ASP A 172 6.99 2.02 -15.41
CA ASP A 172 6.45 2.65 -16.62
C ASP A 172 6.34 4.18 -16.49
N ASN A 173 7.17 4.81 -15.64
CA ASN A 173 7.20 6.27 -15.43
C ASN A 173 5.84 6.90 -15.12
N TRP A 174 5.03 6.22 -14.30
CA TRP A 174 3.66 6.62 -13.95
C TRP A 174 2.64 6.53 -15.08
N GLU A 175 2.99 5.91 -16.21
CA GLU A 175 2.05 5.58 -17.26
C GLU A 175 1.36 4.24 -16.98
N MET A 176 0.03 4.22 -17.11
CA MET A 176 -0.76 2.97 -16.99
C MET A 176 -0.81 2.30 -18.35
N THR A 177 0.07 1.33 -18.60
CA THR A 177 0.25 0.66 -19.91
C THR A 177 -0.33 -0.77 -19.99
N TYR A 178 -1.08 -1.19 -18.97
CA TYR A 178 -1.63 -2.53 -18.80
C TYR A 178 -3.15 -2.59 -18.95
#